data_AF-A0A7Y3K9W1-F1
#
_entry.id   AF-A0A7Y3K9W1-F1
#
_cell.length_a   1.000
_cell.length_b   1.000
_cell.length_c   1.000
_cell.angle_alpha   90.00
_cell.angle_beta   90.00
_cell.angle_gamma   90.00
#
_symmetry.space_group_name_H-M   'P 1'
#
loop_
_entity.id
_entity.type
_entity.pdbx_description
1 polymer ?
#
loop_
_entity_poly.entity_id
_entity_poly.type
_entity_poly.pdbx_seq_one_letter_code
_entity_poly.pdbx_strand_id
1 'polypeptide(L)' 'RNILRLAAWELTSRDDVPPKVVLDEAINLAREFSTDESAAFINGVLDAALKDYLLRTGKTL' A
#
# COMPACT_ATOMS: atom_id res chain seq x y z
N ARG A 1 -6.85 -4.11 8.88
CA ARG A 1 -6.13 -5.40 8.70
C ARG A 1 -6.25 -5.97 7.27
N ASN A 2 -7.46 -6.12 6.73
CA ASN A 2 -7.64 -6.70 5.38
C ASN A 2 -7.04 -5.82 4.28
N ILE A 3 -7.19 -4.49 4.39
CA ILE A 3 -6.60 -3.51 3.47
C ILE A 3 -5.08 -3.70 3.31
N LEU A 4 -4.34 -3.82 4.41
CA LEU A 4 -2.89 -4.03 4.37
C LEU A 4 -2.49 -5.33 3.66
N ARG A 5 -3.28 -6.40 3.81
CA ARG A 5 -3.01 -7.68 3.14
C ARG A 5 -3.28 -7.60 1.65
N LEU A 6 -4.35 -6.92 1.26
CA LEU A 6 -4.68 -6.69 -0.14
C LEU A 6 -3.57 -5.89 -0.82
N ALA A 7 -3.17 -4.75 -0.23
CA ALA A 7 -2.10 -3.92 -0.76
C ALA A 7 -0.76 -4.67 -0.86
N ALA A 8 -0.39 -5.45 0.16
CA ALA A 8 0.83 -6.24 0.14
C ALA A 8 0.80 -7.33 -0.95
N TRP A 9 -0.36 -7.95 -1.19
CA TRP A 9 -0.52 -8.92 -2.26
C TRP A 9 -0.39 -8.27 -3.64
N GLU A 10 -1.03 -7.12 -3.86
CA GLU A 10 -0.93 -6.41 -5.15
C GLU A 10 0.51 -5.98 -5.43
N LEU A 11 1.21 -5.38 -4.46
CA LEU A 11 2.62 -5.00 -4.62
C LEU A 11 3.52 -6.17 -5.03
N THR A 12 3.26 -7.37 -4.51
CA THR A 12 4.14 -8.54 -4.69
C THR A 12 3.72 -9.45 -5.84
N SER A 13 2.47 -9.37 -6.28
CA SER A 13 1.88 -10.33 -7.23
C SER A 13 1.35 -9.68 -8.51
N ARG A 14 1.28 -8.34 -8.58
CA ARG A 14 0.72 -7.60 -9.72
C ARG A 14 1.76 -6.63 -10.29
N ASP A 15 2.54 -7.11 -11.26
CA ASP A 15 3.55 -6.30 -11.95
C ASP A 15 2.94 -5.27 -12.93
N ASP A 16 1.67 -5.43 -13.28
CA ASP A 16 0.90 -4.54 -14.16
C ASP A 16 0.31 -3.32 -13.44
N VAL A 17 0.41 -3.27 -12.11
CA VAL A 17 -0.12 -2.16 -11.30
C VAL A 17 1.05 -1.37 -10.71
N PRO A 18 1.16 -0.06 -10.98
CA PRO A 18 2.21 0.77 -10.39
C PRO A 18 2.11 0.77 -8.85
N PRO A 19 3.24 0.61 -8.12
CA PRO A 19 3.23 0.53 -6.66
C PRO A 19 2.56 1.72 -5.96
N LYS A 20 2.66 2.92 -6.55
CA LYS A 20 2.01 4.13 -6.05
C LYS A 20 0.47 4.06 -6.12
N VAL A 21 -0.08 3.44 -7.16
CA VAL A 21 -1.53 3.28 -7.32
C VAL A 21 -2.09 2.35 -6.25
N VAL A 22 -1.41 1.23 -5.98
CA VAL A 22 -1.79 0.29 -4.89
C VAL A 22 -1.87 1.01 -3.54
N LEU A 23 -0.91 1.90 -3.28
CA LEU A 23 -0.86 2.68 -2.05
C LEU A 23 -2.04 3.66 -1.95
N ASP A 24 -2.26 4.46 -3.00
CA ASP A 24 -3.33 5.47 -3.03
C ASP A 24 -4.71 4.82 -2.85
N GLU A 25 -4.97 3.68 -3.51
CA GLU A 25 -6.24 2.95 -3.38
C GLU A 25 -6.42 2.33 -1.99
N ALA A 26 -5.36 1.79 -1.39
CA ALA A 26 -5.43 1.25 -0.04
C ALA A 26 -5.75 2.33 1.01
N ILE A 27 -5.25 3.55 0.83
CA ILE A 27 -5.56 4.69 1.70
C ILE A 27 -7.00 5.15 1.48
N ASN A 28 -7.48 5.19 0.24
CA ASN A 28 -8.88 5.53 -0.06
C ASN A 28 -9.85 4.54 0.58
N LEU A 29 -9.58 3.24 0.47
CA LEU A 29 -10.35 2.20 1.16
C LEU A 29 -10.31 2.36 2.69
N ALA A 30 -9.17 2.77 3.26
CA ALA A 30 -9.07 3.02 4.69
C ALA A 30 -9.92 4.21 5.15
N ARG A 31 -9.99 5.27 4.33
CA ARG A 31 -10.86 6.43 4.61
C ARG A 31 -12.34 6.09 4.48
N GLU A 32 -12.70 5.23 3.54
CA GLU A 32 -14.09 4.85 3.30
C GLU A 32 -14.63 3.86 4.35
N PHE A 33 -13.81 2.87 4.76
CA PHE A 33 -14.25 1.74 5.58
C PHE A 33 -13.65 1.72 6.99
N SER A 34 -12.96 2.77 7.42
CA SER A 34 -12.29 2.82 8.72
C SER A 34 -12.33 4.22 9.36
N THR A 35 -11.50 4.44 10.38
CA THR A 35 -11.36 5.73 11.05
C THR A 35 -10.20 6.54 10.46
N ASP A 36 -10.19 7.86 10.64
CA ASP A 36 -9.08 8.73 10.20
C ASP A 36 -7.73 8.30 10.80
N GLU A 37 -7.73 7.88 12.07
CA GLU A 37 -6.54 7.32 12.74
C GLU A 37 -6.07 6.03 12.05
N SER A 38 -7.00 5.18 11.62
CA SER A 38 -6.68 3.96 10.87
C SER A 38 -6.13 4.28 9.49
N ALA A 39 -6.64 5.30 8.81
CA ALA A 39 -6.14 5.74 7.51
C ALA A 39 -4.70 6.29 7.63
N ALA A 40 -4.42 7.12 8.64
CA ALA A 40 -3.07 7.62 8.91
C ALA A 40 -2.09 6.49 9.26
N PHE A 41 -2.53 5.53 10.10
CA PHE A 41 -1.74 4.36 10.44
C PHE A 41 -1.43 3.48 9.22
N ILE A 42 -2.44 3.19 8.39
CA ILE A 42 -2.28 2.40 7.17
C ILE A 42 -1.32 3.09 6.20
N ASN A 43 -1.44 4.41 6.01
CA ASN A 43 -0.53 5.18 5.18
C ASN A 43 0.94 4.99 5.61
N GLY A 44 1.24 5.17 6.89
CA GLY A 44 2.61 5.01 7.41
C GLY A 44 3.16 3.58 7.25
N VAL A 45 2.33 2.55 7.46
CA VAL A 45 2.74 1.15 7.27
C VAL A 45 3.02 0.84 5.80
N LEU A 46 2.16 1.30 4.90
CA LEU A 46 2.31 1.00 3.47
C LEU A 46 3.43 1.82 2.82
N ASP A 47 3.69 3.05 3.27
CA ASP A 47 4.89 3.82 2.87
C ASP A 47 6.18 3.07 3.21
N ALA A 48 6.27 2.52 4.43
CA ALA A 48 7.42 1.72 4.85
C ALA A 48 7.56 0.44 4.02
N ALA A 49 6.44 -0.26 3.78
CA ALA A 49 6.42 -1.47 2.96
C ALA A 49 6.81 -1.20 1.50
N LEU A 50 6.37 -0.07 0.94
CA LEU A 50 6.69 0.33 -0.42
C LEU A 50 8.17 0.64 -0.57
N LYS A 51 8.74 1.42 0.35
CA LYS A 51 10.19 1.72 0.34
C LYS A 51 11.02 0.44 0.37
N ASP A 52 10.65 -0.48 1.24
CA ASP A 52 11.29 -1.78 1.39
C ASP A 52 11.13 -2.67 0.14
N TYR A 53 9.96 -2.65 -0.50
CA TYR A 53 9.72 -3.32 -1.77
C TYR A 53 10.58 -2.77 -2.92
N LEU A 54 10.65 -1.45 -3.07
CA LEU A 54 11.45 -0.80 -4.12
C LEU A 54 12.94 -1.10 -3.94
N LEU A 55 13.43 -1.10 -2.69
CA LEU A 55 14.82 -1.47 -2.36
C LEU A 55 15.15 -2.91 -2.75
N ARG A 56 14.21 -3.86 -2.58
CA ARG A 56 14.43 -5.27 -2.93
C ARG A 56 14.29 -5.57 -4.41
N THR A 57 13.45 -4.83 -5.12
CA THR A 57 13.10 -5.12 -6.52
C THR A 57 13.88 -4.27 -7.52
N GLY A 58 14.52 -3.18 -7.08
CA GLY A 58 15.19 -2.22 -7.96
C GLY A 58 14.21 -1.43 -8.85
N LYS A 59 12.90 -1.56 -8.62
CA LYS A 59 11.87 -0.81 -9.34
C LYS A 59 11.88 0.65 -8.88
N THR A 60 11.61 1.57 -9.81
CA THR A 60 11.34 2.98 -9.53
C THR A 60 9.84 3.25 -9.50
N LEU A 61 9.44 4.35 -8.84
CA LEU A 61 8.04 4.82 -8.81
C LEU A 61 7.52 5.20 -10.20
#